data_AF-A0A846PQX2-F1
#
_entry.id   AF-A0A846PQX2-F1
#
_cell.length_a   1.000
_cell.length_b   1.000
_cell.length_c   1.000
_cell.angle_alpha   90.00
_cell.angle_beta   90.00
_cell.angle_gamma   90.00
#
_symmetry.space_group_name_H-M   'P 1'
#
loop_
_entity.id
_entity.type
_entity.pdbx_description
1 polymer ?
#
loop_
_entity_poly.entity_id
_entity_poly.type
_entity_poly.pdbx_seq_one_letter_code
_entity_poly.pdbx_strand_id
1 'polypeptide(L)' 'FKPDLLAVSAGFDTFGEDPLANLKLETGTYAKIAKMISEISVPKFAVLEGGYSRKLPECVYSFLKNF' A
#
# COMPACT_ATOMS: atom_id res chain seq x y z
N PHE A 1 13.84 -3.03 16.70
CA PHE A 1 13.84 -3.93 15.54
C PHE A 1 14.95 -3.64 14.53
N LYS A 2 15.24 -2.39 14.11
CA LYS A 2 16.43 -1.99 13.30
C LYS A 2 16.80 -2.97 12.15
N PRO A 3 15.89 -3.19 11.18
CA PRO A 3 16.16 -4.09 10.05
C PRO A 3 17.17 -3.48 9.07
N ASP A 4 17.89 -4.33 8.34
CA ASP A 4 18.77 -3.89 7.23
C ASP A 4 17.99 -3.71 5.91
N LEU A 5 16.80 -4.31 5.79
CA LEU A 5 15.95 -4.29 4.61
C LEU A 5 14.47 -4.33 5.04
N LEU A 6 13.62 -3.55 4.37
CA LEU A 6 12.18 -3.59 4.56
C LEU A 6 11.48 -4.23 3.36
N ALA A 7 10.80 -5.35 3.60
CA ALA A 7 9.89 -5.97 2.63
C ALA A 7 8.45 -5.63 2.99
N VAL A 8 7.71 -4.99 2.09
CA VAL A 8 6.31 -4.62 2.28
C VAL A 8 5.42 -5.58 1.50
N SER A 9 4.66 -6.42 2.20
CA SER A 9 3.58 -7.21 1.62
C SER A 9 2.39 -6.26 1.40
N ALA A 10 2.22 -5.76 0.17
CA ALA A 10 1.34 -4.64 -0.16
C ALA A 10 -0.02 -5.14 -0.67
N GLY A 11 -0.98 -5.25 0.25
CA GLY A 11 -2.38 -5.54 -0.04
C GLY A 11 -3.25 -4.28 -0.14
N PHE A 12 -4.14 -4.26 -1.13
CA PHE A 12 -5.09 -3.18 -1.41
C PHE A 12 -6.54 -3.61 -1.20
N ASP A 13 -6.77 -4.78 -0.62
CA ASP A 13 -8.09 -5.28 -0.22
C ASP A 13 -8.71 -4.48 0.94
N THR A 14 -7.93 -3.57 1.52
CA THR A 14 -8.36 -2.59 2.51
C THR A 14 -9.17 -1.41 1.91
N PHE A 15 -9.31 -1.35 0.58
CA PHE A 15 -10.00 -0.27 -0.12
C PHE A 15 -11.51 -0.31 0.14
N GLY A 16 -12.14 0.87 0.22
CA GLY A 16 -13.56 1.03 0.53
C GLY A 16 -14.53 0.27 -0.38
N GLU A 17 -14.14 0.02 -1.63
CA GLU A 17 -14.95 -0.72 -2.61
C GLU A 17 -14.38 -2.12 -2.87
N ASP A 18 -13.48 -2.63 -2.01
CA ASP A 18 -13.01 -4.00 -2.08
C ASP A 18 -14.04 -4.96 -1.43
N PRO A 19 -14.33 -6.11 -2.07
CA PRO A 19 -15.35 -7.03 -1.58
C PRO A 19 -14.94 -7.84 -0.33
N LEU A 20 -13.66 -7.89 0.05
CA LEU A 20 -13.20 -8.84 1.08
C LEU A 20 -13.04 -8.24 2.47
N ALA A 21 -12.29 -7.14 2.63
CA ALA A 21 -11.87 -6.71 3.97
C ALA A 21 -12.85 -5.76 4.68
N ASN A 22 -13.81 -5.15 3.96
CA ASN A 22 -14.80 -4.20 4.48
C ASN A 22 -14.18 -3.04 5.30
N LEU A 23 -12.97 -2.62 4.91
CA LEU A 23 -12.31 -1.43 5.41
C LEU A 23 -12.70 -0.23 4.54
N LYS A 24 -12.48 1.00 5.04
CA LYS A 24 -12.94 2.24 4.38
C LYS A 24 -11.78 3.12 3.91
N LEU A 25 -10.68 2.52 3.45
CA LEU A 25 -9.58 3.32 2.92
C LEU A 25 -9.97 3.89 1.55
N GLU A 26 -9.54 5.11 1.30
CA GLU A 26 -9.65 5.77 0.01
C GLU A 26 -8.33 5.66 -0.75
N THR A 27 -8.36 5.87 -2.07
CA THR A 27 -7.15 5.88 -2.92
C THR A 27 -6.06 6.77 -2.35
N GLY A 28 -6.41 7.99 -1.90
CA GLY A 28 -5.47 8.94 -1.30
C GLY A 28 -4.85 8.47 0.02
N THR A 29 -5.43 7.48 0.70
CA THR A 29 -4.84 6.90 1.91
C THR A 29 -3.59 6.10 1.59
N TYR A 30 -3.54 5.41 0.44
CA TYR A 30 -2.35 4.65 0.02
C TYR A 30 -1.14 5.54 -0.23
N ALA A 31 -1.34 6.76 -0.72
CA ALA A 31 -0.28 7.76 -0.84
C ALA A 31 0.30 8.19 0.53
N LYS A 32 -0.54 8.25 1.58
CA LYS A 32 -0.11 8.56 2.94
C LYS A 32 0.65 7.40 3.56
N ILE A 33 0.18 6.17 3.35
CA ILE A 33 0.87 4.95 3.80
C ILE A 33 2.25 4.85 3.16
N ALA A 34 2.33 5.01 1.85
CA ALA A 34 3.58 5.00 1.11
C ALA A 34 4.57 6.04 1.66
N LYS A 35 4.11 7.27 1.91
CA LYS A 35 4.93 8.32 2.52
C LYS A 35 5.48 7.93 3.91
N MET A 36 4.65 7.35 4.77
CA MET A 36 5.11 6.90 6.09
C MET A 36 6.17 5.80 5.98
N ILE A 37 6.06 4.91 4.99
CA ILE A 37 7.06 3.87 4.74
C ILE A 37 8.34 4.43 4.13
N SER A 38 8.23 5.42 3.23
CA SER A 38 9.39 6.01 2.55
C SER A 38 10.31 6.77 3.52
N GLU A 39 9.77 7.30 4.61
CA GLU A 39 10.50 7.93 5.73
C GLU A 39 11.42 6.96 6.50
N ILE A 40 11.27 5.64 6.32
CA ILE A 40 12.15 4.63 6.94
C ILE A 40 13.46 4.56 6.13
N SER A 41 14.59 4.89 6.75
CA SER A 41 15.90 5.06 6.12
C SER A 41 16.69 3.76 5.90
N VAL A 42 16.03 2.74 5.33
CA VAL A 42 16.65 1.48 4.89
C VAL A 42 16.20 1.15 3.46
N PRO A 43 16.96 0.36 2.68
CA PRO A 43 16.48 -0.19 1.41
C PRO A 43 15.12 -0.86 1.60
N LYS A 44 14.23 -0.70 0.62
CA LYS A 44 12.86 -1.21 0.70
C LYS A 44 12.33 -1.64 -0.65
N PHE A 45 11.45 -2.63 -0.62
CA PHE A 45 10.66 -3.06 -1.78
C PHE A 45 9.27 -3.44 -1.33
N ALA A 46 8.33 -3.44 -2.28
CA ALA A 46 6.97 -3.90 -2.06
C ALA A 46 6.66 -5.07 -3.00
N VAL A 47 5.88 -6.01 -2.49
CA VAL A 47 5.32 -7.14 -3.26
C VAL A 47 3.81 -6.92 -3.31
N LEU A 48 3.23 -6.93 -4.51
CA LEU A 48 1.78 -6.83 -4.67
C LEU A 48 1.13 -8.13 -4.18
N GLU A 49 0.14 -7.99 -3.30
CA GLU A 49 -0.60 -9.10 -2.69
C GLU A 49 -2.09 -9.05 -3.09
N GLY A 50 -2.99 -8.90 -2.11
CA GLY A 50 -4.43 -8.76 -2.29
C GLY A 50 -4.84 -7.39 -2.84
N GLY A 51 -6.13 -7.30 -3.19
CA GLY A 51 -6.72 -6.16 -3.87
C GLY A 51 -7.56 -6.66 -5.03
N TYR A 52 -8.87 -6.61 -4.87
CA TYR A 52 -9.84 -7.30 -5.72
C TYR A 52 -10.88 -6.32 -6.30
N SER A 53 -10.85 -5.06 -5.86
CA SER A 53 -11.61 -3.99 -6.48
C SER A 53 -11.14 -3.71 -7.92
N ARG A 54 -12.07 -3.27 -8.78
CA ARG A 54 -11.74 -2.77 -10.12
C ARG A 54 -10.85 -1.52 -10.10
N LYS A 55 -10.80 -0.81 -8.96
CA LYS A 55 -9.95 0.37 -8.74
C LYS A 55 -8.56 0.05 -8.18
N LEU A 56 -8.15 -1.23 -8.24
CA LEU A 56 -6.81 -1.64 -7.84
C LEU A 56 -5.70 -0.82 -8.54
N PRO A 57 -5.75 -0.56 -9.87
CA PRO A 57 -4.69 0.22 -10.53
C PRO A 57 -4.50 1.61 -9.93
N GLU A 58 -5.57 2.30 -9.55
CA GLU A 58 -5.54 3.63 -8.95
C GLU A 58 -4.97 3.59 -7.54
N CYS A 59 -5.30 2.55 -6.76
CA CYS A 59 -4.76 2.35 -5.42
C CYS A 59 -3.25 2.09 -5.46
N VAL A 60 -2.82 1.18 -6.35
CA VAL A 60 -1.40 0.87 -6.59
C VAL A 60 -0.65 2.10 -7.09
N TYR A 61 -1.20 2.84 -8.06
CA TYR A 61 -0.59 4.05 -8.57
C TYR A 61 -0.45 5.12 -7.48
N SER A 62 -1.47 5.29 -6.64
CA SER A 62 -1.41 6.23 -5.52
C SER A 62 -0.33 5.85 -4.49
N PHE A 63 -0.10 4.55 -4.27
CA PHE A 63 0.99 4.06 -3.42
C PHE A 63 2.35 4.35 -4.03
N LEU A 64 2.58 3.92 -5.29
CA LEU A 64 3.88 4.02 -5.97
C LEU A 64 4.39 5.46 -6.12
N LYS A 65 3.50 6.45 -6.17
CA LYS A 65 3.89 7.87 -6.26
C LYS A 65 4.71 8.38 -5.08
N ASN A 66 4.56 7.77 -3.90
CA ASN A 66 5.13 8.26 -2.65
C ASN A 66 5.94 7.20 -1.89
N PHE A 67 6.20 6.04 -2.49
CA PHE A 67 6.88 4.91 -1.87
C PHE A 67 8.40 5.01 -2.00
#